data_AF-A0AAT9HFQ2-F1
#
_entry.id   AF-A0AAT9HFQ2-F1
#
_cell.length_a   1.000
_cell.length_b   1.000
_cell.length_c   1.000
_cell.angle_alpha   90.00
_cell.angle_beta   90.00
_cell.angle_gamma   90.00
#
_symmetry.space_group_name_H-M   'P 1'
#
loop_
_entity.id
_entity.type
_entity.pdbx_description
1 polymer ?
#
loop_
_entity_poly.entity_id
_entity_poly.type
_entity_poly.pdbx_seq_one_letter_code
_entity_poly.pdbx_strand_id
1 'polypeptide(L)'
;MVLHTDPSLMPAGREGWLAWNYGKVAADGATRCFVTYYLNQLQDFTAEQDYFVTLDPPRPVAPEAVIAEFDYTHPVIDMALRGRQSVIHGANEGTRVKLAGSYFHSKELGPDLIGSHEAAFSAGAEAAGRLIGELS
;
A
#
# COMPACT_ATOMS: atom_id res chain seq x y z
N MET A 1 -9.69 -1.43 -2.17
CA MET A 1 -9.47 -0.69 -3.44
C MET A 1 -10.40 -1.22 -4.51
N VAL A 2 -10.68 -0.43 -5.54
CA VAL A 2 -11.60 -0.79 -6.63
C VAL A 2 -10.93 -0.55 -7.98
N LEU A 3 -10.94 -1.54 -8.87
CA LEU A 3 -10.61 -1.43 -10.29
C LEU A 3 -11.90 -1.16 -11.07
N HIS A 4 -11.94 -0.09 -11.85
CA HIS A 4 -13.16 0.36 -12.54
C HIS A 4 -12.89 1.15 -13.82
N THR A 5 -13.95 1.44 -14.56
CA THR A 5 -13.95 2.32 -15.75
C THR A 5 -14.67 3.65 -15.52
N ASP A 6 -15.22 3.89 -14.32
CA ASP A 6 -15.92 5.12 -13.98
C ASP A 6 -14.97 6.33 -13.86
N PRO A 7 -15.06 7.35 -14.74
CA PRO A 7 -14.18 8.52 -14.70
C PRO A 7 -14.61 9.55 -13.64
N SER A 8 -15.73 9.33 -12.93
CA SER A 8 -16.30 10.32 -12.03
C SER A 8 -15.42 10.64 -10.80
N LEU A 9 -14.43 9.79 -10.52
CA LEU A 9 -13.42 10.01 -9.47
C LEU A 9 -12.12 10.63 -9.99
N MET A 10 -12.12 11.13 -11.23
CA MET A 10 -11.01 11.88 -11.84
C MET A 10 -11.24 13.40 -11.76
N PRO A 11 -10.20 14.23 -11.94
CA PRO A 11 -10.36 15.67 -12.12
C PRO A 11 -11.34 16.01 -13.25
N ALA A 12 -12.04 17.13 -13.11
CA ALA A 12 -12.85 17.68 -14.18
C ALA A 12 -11.95 18.10 -15.35
N GLY A 13 -12.32 17.69 -16.56
CA GLY A 13 -11.50 17.89 -17.76
C GLY A 13 -10.40 16.84 -17.90
N ARG A 14 -10.38 16.18 -19.05
CA ARG A 14 -9.43 15.09 -19.33
C ARG A 14 -7.98 15.57 -19.39
N GLU A 15 -7.77 16.85 -19.69
CA GLU A 15 -6.48 17.54 -19.70
C GLU A 15 -5.81 17.60 -18.32
N GLY A 16 -6.59 17.49 -17.24
CA GLY A 16 -6.07 17.48 -15.87
C GLY A 16 -5.67 16.10 -15.37
N TRP A 17 -5.84 15.06 -16.18
CA TRP A 17 -5.58 13.68 -15.76
C TRP A 17 -4.09 13.39 -15.76
N LEU A 18 -3.63 12.85 -14.64
CA LEU A 18 -2.27 12.34 -14.49
C LEU A 18 -2.31 10.84 -14.24
N ALA A 19 -1.16 10.18 -14.29
CA ALA A 19 -1.05 8.78 -13.90
C ALA A 19 -1.54 8.53 -12.45
N TRP A 20 -1.39 9.54 -11.57
CA TRP A 20 -1.78 9.52 -10.16
C TRP A 20 -2.58 10.79 -9.85
N ASN A 21 -3.82 10.65 -9.39
CA ASN A 21 -4.71 11.77 -9.11
C ASN A 21 -5.11 11.72 -7.63
N TYR A 22 -4.71 12.74 -6.88
CA TYR A 22 -5.08 12.89 -5.48
C TYR A 22 -6.36 13.70 -5.35
N GLY A 23 -7.29 13.22 -4.55
CA GLY A 23 -8.56 13.88 -4.28
C GLY A 23 -8.86 13.95 -2.79
N LYS A 24 -9.74 14.89 -2.43
CA LYS A 24 -10.25 15.08 -1.07
C LYS A 24 -11.72 15.46 -1.11
N VAL A 25 -12.50 14.85 -0.23
CA VAL A 25 -13.93 15.15 -0.05
C VAL A 25 -14.23 15.41 1.42
N ALA A 26 -15.27 16.21 1.70
CA ALA A 26 -15.88 16.24 3.02
C ALA A 26 -16.93 15.12 3.10
N ALA A 27 -16.76 14.17 4.01
CA ALA A 27 -17.67 13.06 4.26
C ALA A 27 -17.71 12.74 5.76
N ASP A 28 -18.91 12.49 6.31
CA ASP A 28 -19.11 12.14 7.72
C ASP A 28 -18.48 13.13 8.72
N GLY A 29 -18.49 14.43 8.40
CA GLY A 29 -17.91 15.47 9.24
C GLY A 29 -16.36 15.50 9.24
N ALA A 30 -15.71 14.71 8.39
CA ALA A 30 -14.26 14.67 8.23
C ALA A 30 -13.83 14.86 6.76
N THR A 31 -12.58 15.26 6.56
CA THR A 31 -11.98 15.25 5.21
C THR A 31 -11.43 13.86 4.94
N ARG A 32 -11.93 13.20 3.89
CA ARG A 32 -11.38 11.94 3.38
C ARG A 32 -10.52 12.22 2.17
N CYS A 33 -9.36 11.59 2.13
CA CYS A 33 -8.44 11.63 1.01
C CYS A 33 -8.58 10.32 0.22
N PHE A 34 -8.40 10.39 -1.08
CA PHE A 34 -8.35 9.21 -1.94
C PHE A 34 -7.35 9.44 -3.07
N VAL A 35 -6.92 8.35 -3.70
CA VAL A 35 -6.05 8.39 -4.87
C VAL A 35 -6.67 7.53 -5.96
N THR A 36 -6.76 8.10 -7.16
CA THR A 36 -7.18 7.40 -8.38
C THR A 36 -5.98 7.29 -9.32
N TYR A 37 -5.57 6.06 -9.60
CA TYR A 37 -4.58 5.75 -10.64
C TYR A 37 -5.26 5.68 -11.99
N TYR A 38 -4.76 6.43 -12.97
CA TYR A 38 -5.14 6.25 -14.37
C TYR A 38 -4.21 5.22 -15.00
N LEU A 39 -4.68 3.98 -15.09
CA LEU A 39 -3.84 2.83 -15.42
C LEU A 39 -3.25 2.92 -16.82
N ASN A 40 -4.02 3.39 -17.81
CA ASN A 40 -3.55 3.49 -19.19
C ASN A 40 -2.28 4.35 -19.27
N GLN A 41 -2.26 5.49 -18.56
CA GLN A 41 -1.08 6.35 -18.50
C GLN A 41 0.00 5.81 -17.55
N LEU A 42 -0.39 5.23 -16.41
CA LEU A 42 0.56 4.71 -15.43
C LEU A 42 1.38 3.53 -15.96
N GLN A 43 0.74 2.65 -16.71
CA GLN A 43 1.32 1.41 -17.24
C GLN A 43 1.68 1.52 -18.73
N ASP A 44 1.49 2.71 -19.33
CA ASP A 44 1.80 3.01 -20.73
C ASP A 44 1.16 2.03 -21.74
N PHE A 45 -0.16 1.87 -21.67
CA PHE A 45 -0.90 1.04 -22.62
C PHE A 45 -2.09 1.78 -23.27
N THR A 46 -2.36 1.43 -24.51
CA THR A 46 -3.53 1.90 -25.26
C THR A 46 -4.67 0.90 -25.13
N ALA A 47 -5.87 1.39 -24.79
CA ALA A 47 -7.10 0.63 -24.79
C ALA A 47 -8.27 1.49 -25.27
N GLU A 48 -9.35 0.86 -25.71
CA GLU A 48 -10.57 1.57 -26.13
C GLU A 48 -11.27 2.31 -24.99
N GLN A 49 -11.06 1.83 -23.76
CA GLN A 49 -11.63 2.39 -22.54
C GLN A 49 -10.53 2.80 -21.54
N ASP A 50 -10.89 3.70 -20.63
CA ASP A 50 -10.02 4.10 -19.53
C ASP A 50 -10.18 3.15 -18.34
N TYR A 51 -9.07 2.79 -17.73
CA TYR A 51 -9.04 1.96 -16.53
C TYR A 51 -8.48 2.75 -15.37
N PHE A 52 -9.16 2.62 -14.23
CA PHE A 52 -8.83 3.32 -13.01
C PHE A 52 -8.72 2.35 -11.84
N VAL A 53 -7.79 2.63 -10.94
CA VAL A 53 -7.80 2.03 -9.60
C VAL A 53 -7.96 3.13 -8.59
N THR A 54 -9.03 3.10 -7.80
CA THR A 54 -9.22 4.04 -6.69
C THR A 54 -8.93 3.35 -5.36
N LEU A 55 -8.02 3.95 -4.58
CA LEU A 55 -7.78 3.59 -3.19
C LEU A 55 -8.75 4.36 -2.31
N ASP A 56 -9.47 3.65 -1.43
CA ASP A 56 -10.45 4.20 -0.48
C ASP A 56 -11.43 5.18 -1.13
N PRO A 57 -12.25 4.72 -2.11
CA PRO A 57 -13.12 5.60 -2.87
C PRO A 57 -14.05 6.39 -1.93
N PRO A 58 -14.14 7.72 -2.09
CA PRO A 58 -14.88 8.59 -1.17
C PRO A 58 -16.39 8.41 -1.24
N ARG A 59 -16.86 7.81 -2.34
CA ARG A 59 -18.24 7.46 -2.65
C ARG A 59 -18.23 6.17 -3.47
N PRO A 60 -19.33 5.40 -3.47
CA PRO A 60 -19.41 4.20 -4.29
C PRO A 60 -19.15 4.48 -5.76
N VAL A 61 -18.40 3.59 -6.40
CA VAL A 61 -18.26 3.53 -7.86
C VAL A 61 -19.54 2.92 -8.43
N ALA A 62 -19.97 3.37 -9.61
CA ALA A 62 -21.13 2.80 -10.30
C ALA A 62 -20.94 1.27 -10.49
N PRO A 63 -21.85 0.41 -10.01
CA PRO A 63 -21.65 -1.05 -10.01
C PRO A 63 -21.34 -1.65 -11.38
N GLU A 64 -21.93 -1.10 -12.44
CA GLU A 64 -21.71 -1.49 -13.84
C GLU A 64 -20.32 -1.15 -14.37
N ALA A 65 -19.61 -0.23 -13.73
CA ALA A 65 -18.25 0.18 -14.07
C ALA A 65 -17.19 -0.54 -13.23
N VAL A 66 -17.59 -1.27 -12.18
CA VAL A 66 -16.68 -2.04 -11.34
C VAL A 66 -16.23 -3.30 -12.09
N ILE A 67 -14.91 -3.47 -12.23
CA ILE A 67 -14.30 -4.67 -12.80
C ILE A 67 -13.90 -5.64 -11.69
N ALA A 68 -13.29 -5.12 -10.63
CA ALA A 68 -12.85 -5.92 -9.49
C ALA A 68 -12.71 -5.08 -8.21
N GLU A 69 -12.90 -5.73 -7.07
CA GLU A 69 -12.67 -5.15 -5.75
C GLU A 69 -11.63 -5.99 -5.02
N PHE A 70 -10.74 -5.31 -4.30
CA PHE A 70 -9.70 -5.95 -3.53
C PHE A 70 -9.67 -5.35 -2.13
N ASP A 71 -9.86 -6.19 -1.13
CA ASP A 71 -9.66 -5.82 0.26
C ASP A 71 -8.17 -5.88 0.59
N TYR A 72 -7.60 -4.72 0.91
CA TYR A 72 -6.20 -4.59 1.26
C TYR A 72 -6.04 -3.73 2.50
N THR A 73 -5.15 -4.14 3.40
CA THR A 73 -4.84 -3.39 4.62
C THR A 73 -3.35 -3.10 4.64
N HIS A 74 -2.98 -1.86 4.97
CA HIS A 74 -1.59 -1.44 5.10
C HIS A 74 -1.24 -1.16 6.58
N PRO A 75 0.02 -1.36 6.99
CA PRO A 75 0.49 -0.90 8.30
C PRO A 75 0.29 0.61 8.44
N VAL A 76 -0.36 1.03 9.52
CA VAL A 76 -0.42 2.44 9.90
C VAL A 76 0.89 2.82 10.56
N ILE A 77 1.73 3.58 9.86
CA ILE A 77 3.06 3.99 10.33
C ILE A 77 2.92 5.25 11.19
N ASP A 78 2.36 5.08 12.38
CA ASP A 78 2.28 6.14 13.38
C ASP A 78 3.59 6.26 14.19
N MET A 79 3.62 7.24 15.08
CA MET A 79 4.78 7.48 15.95
C MET A 79 5.02 6.33 16.94
N ALA A 80 3.97 5.59 17.33
CA ALA A 80 4.09 4.45 18.22
C ALA A 80 4.78 3.27 17.50
N LEU A 81 4.38 2.96 16.27
CA LEU A 81 5.03 1.95 15.44
C LEU A 81 6.48 2.33 15.15
N ARG A 82 6.73 3.59 14.78
CA ARG A 82 8.09 4.10 14.54
C ARG A 82 8.97 3.94 15.77
N GLY A 83 8.48 4.30 16.95
CA GLY A 83 9.20 4.19 18.21
C GLY A 83 9.61 2.75 18.58
N ARG A 84 8.94 1.74 18.03
CA ARG A 84 9.27 0.32 18.27
C ARG A 84 10.30 -0.26 17.31
N GLN A 85 10.62 0.42 16.20
CA GLN A 85 11.48 -0.14 15.16
C GLN A 85 12.89 -0.45 15.67
N SER A 86 13.45 0.38 16.55
CA SER A 86 14.78 0.16 17.13
C SER A 86 14.92 -1.17 17.89
N VAL A 87 13.81 -1.73 18.37
CA VAL A 87 13.78 -2.98 19.16
C VAL A 87 13.02 -4.11 18.47
N ILE A 88 12.47 -3.88 17.28
CA ILE A 88 11.50 -4.81 16.68
C ILE A 88 12.10 -6.20 16.40
N HIS A 89 13.38 -6.26 16.05
CA HIS A 89 14.09 -7.52 15.81
C HIS A 89 14.34 -8.34 17.09
N GLY A 90 14.23 -7.73 18.26
CA GLY A 90 14.25 -8.44 19.55
C GLY A 90 13.08 -9.41 19.69
N ALA A 91 11.97 -9.21 18.95
CA ALA A 91 10.85 -10.15 18.92
C ALA A 91 11.21 -11.56 18.43
N ASN A 92 12.36 -11.71 17.76
CA ASN A 92 12.85 -12.98 17.22
C ASN A 92 13.90 -13.67 18.11
N GLU A 93 14.27 -13.07 19.25
CA GLU A 93 15.30 -13.60 20.15
C GLU A 93 14.74 -14.72 21.05
N GLY A 94 15.50 -15.82 21.20
CA GLY A 94 15.14 -16.92 22.11
C GLY A 94 13.92 -17.76 21.71
N THR A 95 13.33 -17.52 20.54
CA THR A 95 12.15 -18.22 20.03
C THR A 95 12.45 -18.97 18.74
N ARG A 96 11.81 -20.14 18.56
CA ARG A 96 11.83 -20.91 17.30
C ARG A 96 10.89 -20.34 16.23
N VAL A 97 10.04 -19.39 16.60
CA VAL A 97 9.14 -18.67 15.68
C VAL A 97 9.81 -17.37 15.31
N LYS A 98 10.11 -17.18 14.02
CA LYS A 98 10.68 -15.93 13.50
C LYS A 98 9.58 -15.13 12.79
N LEU A 99 9.42 -13.88 13.20
CA LEU A 99 8.50 -12.91 12.63
C LEU A 99 9.23 -12.06 11.59
N ALA A 100 8.51 -11.73 10.51
CA ALA A 100 8.97 -10.89 9.41
C ALA A 100 7.77 -10.27 8.69
N GLY A 101 8.02 -9.33 7.76
CA GLY A 101 7.02 -8.73 6.90
C GLY A 101 6.94 -7.21 7.02
N SER A 102 5.86 -6.62 6.51
CA SER A 102 5.72 -5.17 6.31
C SER A 102 5.77 -4.30 7.57
N TYR A 103 5.69 -4.90 8.77
CA TYR A 103 5.83 -4.18 10.04
C TYR A 103 7.29 -4.02 10.49
N PHE A 104 8.22 -4.77 9.89
CA PHE A 104 9.66 -4.69 10.16
C PHE A 104 10.32 -3.67 9.24
N HIS A 105 11.30 -2.96 9.77
CA HIS A 105 12.21 -2.16 8.97
C HIS A 105 13.32 -3.03 8.34
N SER A 106 13.97 -2.51 7.31
CA SER A 106 15.23 -3.07 6.82
C SER A 106 16.38 -2.61 7.71
N LYS A 107 17.22 -3.53 8.17
CA LYS A 107 18.42 -3.17 8.96
C LYS A 107 19.45 -2.40 8.14
N GLU A 108 19.51 -2.68 6.84
CA GLU A 108 20.45 -2.06 5.92
C GLU A 108 20.02 -0.64 5.54
N LEU A 109 18.71 -0.45 5.34
CA LEU A 109 18.15 0.84 4.93
C LEU A 109 17.74 1.73 6.10
N GLY A 110 17.79 1.19 7.32
CA GLY A 110 17.53 1.90 8.57
C GLY A 110 16.08 1.80 9.06
N PRO A 111 15.83 2.26 10.30
CA PRO A 111 14.56 2.06 11.00
C PRO A 111 13.39 2.86 10.44
N ASP A 112 13.66 3.84 9.57
CA ASP A 112 12.63 4.71 9.01
C ASP A 112 11.93 4.13 7.78
N LEU A 113 12.48 3.08 7.16
CA LEU A 113 11.89 2.40 6.01
C LEU A 113 11.04 1.20 6.49
N ILE A 114 9.76 1.45 6.70
CA ILE A 114 8.76 0.49 7.19
C ILE A 114 7.65 0.38 6.15
N GLY A 115 7.02 -0.79 5.99
CA GLY A 115 5.86 -0.96 5.12
C GLY A 115 6.17 -1.07 3.62
N SER A 116 7.45 -1.02 3.22
CA SER A 116 7.86 -1.22 1.84
C SER A 116 8.05 -2.71 1.51
N HIS A 117 7.98 -3.03 0.21
CA HIS A 117 8.29 -4.38 -0.29
C HIS A 117 9.72 -4.80 0.08
N GLU A 118 10.67 -3.88 -0.05
CA GLU A 118 12.08 -4.14 0.27
C GLU A 118 12.25 -4.47 1.76
N ALA A 119 11.69 -3.66 2.66
CA ALA A 119 11.79 -3.92 4.09
C ALA A 119 11.16 -5.26 4.49
N ALA A 120 9.99 -5.59 3.93
CA ALA A 120 9.33 -6.87 4.16
C ALA A 120 10.18 -8.05 3.65
N PHE A 121 10.78 -7.92 2.46
CA PHE A 121 11.65 -8.92 1.87
C PHE A 121 12.93 -9.12 2.71
N SER A 122 13.65 -8.03 3.04
CA SER A 122 14.88 -8.10 3.83
C SER A 122 14.62 -8.76 5.19
N ALA A 123 13.52 -8.39 5.87
CA ALA A 123 13.15 -8.98 7.16
C ALA A 123 12.86 -10.49 7.03
N GLY A 124 12.21 -10.91 5.95
CA GLY A 124 11.94 -12.32 5.66
C GLY A 124 13.22 -13.13 5.41
N ALA A 125 14.12 -12.60 4.59
CA ALA A 125 15.42 -13.21 4.32
C ALA A 125 16.25 -13.38 5.59
N GLU A 126 16.28 -12.35 6.46
CA GLU A 126 16.99 -12.42 7.75
C GLU A 126 16.37 -13.47 8.69
N ALA A 127 15.04 -13.47 8.82
CA ALA A 127 14.33 -14.43 9.66
C ALA A 127 14.62 -15.88 9.23
N ALA A 128 14.62 -16.15 7.92
CA ALA A 128 14.97 -17.45 7.37
C ALA A 128 16.43 -17.82 7.63
N GLY A 129 17.37 -16.89 7.40
CA GLY A 129 18.79 -17.11 7.65
C GLY A 129 19.10 -17.47 9.10
N ARG A 130 18.48 -16.78 10.07
CA ARG A 130 18.60 -17.10 11.51
C ARG A 130 18.08 -18.49 11.84
N LEU A 131 16.92 -18.87 11.29
CA LEU A 131 16.34 -20.19 11.54
C LEU A 131 17.27 -21.31 11.04
N ILE A 132 17.85 -21.16 9.85
CA ILE A 132 18.79 -22.14 9.30
C ILE A 132 20.04 -22.25 10.17
N GLY A 133 20.62 -21.12 10.60
CA GLY A 133 21.82 -21.12 11.44
C GLY A 133 21.59 -21.67 12.87
N GLU A 134 20.38 -21.60 13.41
CA GLU A 134 20.02 -22.22 14.70
C GLU A 134 19.78 -23.74 14.60
N LEU A 135 19.54 -24.26 13.39
CA LEU A 135 19.27 -25.68 13.13
C LEU A 135 20.50 -26.45 12.64
N SER A 136 21.56 -25.77 12.21
CA SER A 136 22.85 -26.34 11.79
C SER A 136 23.80 -26.53 12.96
#